data_AF-A0A7Y0JKM2-F1
#
_entry.id   AF-A0A7Y0JKM2-F1
#
_cell.length_a   1.000
_cell.length_b   1.000
_cell.length_c   1.000
_cell.angle_alpha   90.00
_cell.angle_beta   90.00
_cell.angle_gamma   90.00
#
_symmetry.space_group_name_H-M   'P 1'
#
loop_
_entity.id
_entity.type
_entity.pdbx_description
1 polymer ?
#
loop_
_entity_poly.entity_id
_entity_poly.type
_entity_poly.pdbx_seq_one_letter_code
_entity_poly.pdbx_strand_id
1 'polypeptide(L)'
;MLIDKPMPPAVRAGSLLLAGCSLTALGMSVSTVAAWPRFGPVADFVLIGAVESVLTLVFGWLAFAVRVPRRRWAQIATWVVAFAGGGFLLFNLVTGLYEELAPGWYPDLNAILGLVALVLMIAGALSLARSDVLDYYREASWQFDDRWTYFIAGQNKRDES
;
A
#
# COMPACT_ATOMS: atom_id res chain seq x y z
N MET A 1 -25.21 8.97 -17.62
CA MET A 1 -25.50 7.75 -16.82
C MET A 1 -24.31 6.81 -17.00
N LEU A 2 -23.35 6.80 -16.07
CA LEU A 2 -22.03 6.14 -16.24
C LEU A 2 -21.69 5.21 -15.05
N ILE A 3 -22.69 4.80 -14.28
CA ILE A 3 -22.49 4.29 -12.91
C ILE A 3 -22.24 2.76 -12.85
N ASP A 4 -22.54 1.98 -13.89
CA ASP A 4 -22.52 0.51 -13.76
C ASP A 4 -21.47 -0.24 -14.61
N LYS A 5 -20.30 0.35 -14.87
CA LYS A 5 -19.20 -0.46 -15.42
C LYS A 5 -18.53 -1.24 -14.28
N PRO A 6 -18.58 -2.59 -14.28
CA PRO A 6 -17.94 -3.38 -13.24
C PRO A 6 -16.45 -3.05 -13.20
N MET A 7 -15.90 -2.86 -11.98
CA MET A 7 -14.47 -2.61 -11.80
C MET A 7 -13.64 -3.68 -12.51
N PRO A 8 -12.58 -3.29 -13.26
CA PRO A 8 -11.71 -4.24 -13.94
C PRO A 8 -11.15 -5.29 -12.97
N PRO A 9 -10.96 -6.55 -13.42
CA PRO A 9 -10.46 -7.62 -12.57
C PRO A 9 -9.14 -7.28 -11.86
N ALA A 10 -8.24 -6.57 -12.55
CA ALA A 10 -6.96 -6.14 -11.98
C ALA A 10 -7.12 -5.16 -10.80
N VAL A 11 -8.10 -4.25 -10.87
CA VAL A 11 -8.40 -3.32 -9.77
C VAL A 11 -8.96 -4.09 -8.58
N ARG A 12 -9.84 -5.07 -8.81
CA ARG A 12 -10.38 -5.93 -7.74
C ARG A 12 -9.28 -6.74 -7.06
N ALA A 13 -8.38 -7.34 -7.84
CA ALA A 13 -7.24 -8.08 -7.31
C ALA A 13 -6.32 -7.18 -6.49
N GLY A 14 -5.98 -5.99 -7.00
CA GLY A 14 -5.18 -5.00 -6.27
C GLY A 14 -5.83 -4.56 -4.95
N SER A 15 -7.14 -4.31 -4.95
CA SER A 15 -7.89 -3.96 -3.73
C SER A 15 -7.90 -5.10 -2.71
N LEU A 16 -8.05 -6.35 -3.15
CA LEU A 16 -8.01 -7.52 -2.26
C LEU A 16 -6.62 -7.73 -1.65
N LEU A 17 -5.56 -7.52 -2.44
CA LEU A 17 -4.18 -7.64 -1.97
C LEU A 17 -3.84 -6.54 -0.96
N LEU A 18 -4.26 -5.30 -1.22
CA LEU A 18 -4.15 -4.19 -0.26
C LEU A 18 -4.90 -4.50 1.04
N ALA A 19 -6.14 -5.03 0.94
CA ALA A 19 -6.89 -5.42 2.12
C ALA A 19 -6.18 -6.53 2.92
N GLY A 20 -5.61 -7.53 2.23
CA GLY A 20 -4.80 -8.56 2.85
C GLY A 20 -3.59 -8.01 3.61
N CYS A 21 -2.82 -7.11 2.97
CA CYS A 21 -1.69 -6.43 3.60
C CYS A 21 -2.12 -5.62 4.84
N SER A 22 -3.28 -4.95 4.78
CA SER A 22 -3.84 -4.23 5.92
C SER A 22 -4.11 -5.14 7.11
N LEU A 23 -4.70 -6.30 6.85
CA LEU A 23 -5.03 -7.27 7.90
C LEU A 23 -3.78 -7.88 8.53
N THR A 24 -2.75 -8.20 7.73
CA THR A 24 -1.48 -8.70 8.27
C THR A 24 -0.79 -7.66 9.14
N ALA A 25 -0.73 -6.40 8.71
CA ALA A 25 -0.14 -5.32 9.49
C ALA A 25 -0.90 -5.04 10.80
N LEU A 26 -2.24 -5.14 10.76
CA LEU A 26 -3.07 -5.05 11.96
C LEU A 26 -2.75 -6.20 12.93
N GLY A 27 -2.63 -7.43 12.42
CA GLY A 27 -2.27 -8.60 13.22
C GLY A 27 -0.92 -8.42 13.93
N MET A 28 0.09 -7.95 13.21
CA MET A 28 1.43 -7.66 13.77
C MET A 28 1.40 -6.54 14.81
N SER A 29 0.58 -5.50 14.60
CA SER A 29 0.38 -4.43 15.58
C SER A 29 -0.26 -4.96 16.86
N VAL A 30 -1.29 -5.81 16.74
CA VAL A 30 -1.98 -6.40 17.89
C VAL A 30 -1.06 -7.35 18.66
N SER A 31 -0.31 -8.21 17.98
CA SER A 31 0.64 -9.11 18.64
C SER A 31 1.75 -8.36 19.37
N THR A 32 2.22 -7.25 18.79
CA THR A 32 3.16 -6.33 19.45
C THR A 32 2.57 -5.78 20.75
N VAL A 33 1.37 -5.20 20.69
CA VAL A 33 0.72 -4.61 21.88
C VAL A 33 0.47 -5.67 22.95
N ALA A 34 0.09 -6.89 22.55
CA ALA A 34 -0.08 -8.00 23.48
C ALA A 34 1.25 -8.42 24.16
N ALA A 35 2.37 -8.28 23.47
CA ALA A 35 3.68 -8.60 24.01
C ALA A 35 4.35 -7.41 24.74
N TRP A 36 3.77 -6.21 24.66
CA TRP A 36 4.24 -4.96 25.25
C TRP A 36 4.69 -5.07 26.71
N PRO A 37 3.97 -5.77 27.62
CA PRO A 37 4.36 -5.83 29.02
C PRO A 37 5.71 -6.52 29.27
N ARG A 38 6.23 -7.27 28.29
CA ARG A 38 7.51 -8.01 28.39
C ARG A 38 8.68 -7.31 27.71
N PHE A 39 8.43 -6.49 26.69
CA PHE A 39 9.49 -5.83 25.92
C PHE A 39 10.01 -4.52 26.55
N GLY A 40 9.26 -3.90 27.46
CA GLY A 40 9.71 -2.66 28.13
C GLY A 40 10.02 -1.54 27.11
N PRO A 41 11.12 -0.77 27.26
CA PRO A 41 11.47 0.34 26.37
C PRO A 41 11.68 -0.06 24.89
N VAL A 42 11.98 -1.34 24.63
CA VAL A 42 12.13 -1.85 23.26
C VAL A 42 10.79 -1.83 22.52
N ALA A 43 9.67 -1.86 23.25
CA ALA A 43 8.34 -1.79 22.67
C ALA A 43 8.07 -0.47 21.93
N ASP A 44 8.74 0.63 22.30
CA ASP A 44 8.59 1.93 21.64
C ASP A 44 9.10 1.91 20.19
N PHE A 45 10.20 1.20 19.91
CA PHE A 45 10.70 1.00 18.54
C PHE A 45 9.74 0.16 17.70
N VAL A 46 9.08 -0.82 18.32
CA VAL A 46 8.08 -1.62 17.62
C VAL A 46 6.81 -0.82 17.34
N LEU A 47 6.40 0.05 18.27
CA LEU A 47 5.28 0.95 18.05
C LEU A 47 5.52 1.87 16.86
N ILE A 48 6.73 2.40 16.70
CA ILE A 48 7.10 3.23 15.56
C ILE A 48 6.91 2.48 14.25
N GLY A 49 7.40 1.24 14.15
CA GLY A 49 7.21 0.41 12.95
C GLY A 49 5.74 0.05 12.69
N ALA A 50 4.96 -0.21 13.75
CA ALA A 50 3.52 -0.44 13.64
C ALA A 50 2.77 0.80 13.15
N VAL A 51 3.10 1.98 13.68
CA VAL A 51 2.52 3.26 13.26
C VAL A 51 2.88 3.59 11.81
N GLU A 52 4.14 3.37 11.41
CA GLU A 52 4.58 3.56 10.03
C GLU A 52 3.80 2.65 9.06
N SER A 53 3.61 1.38 9.44
CA SER A 53 2.82 0.42 8.66
C SER A 53 1.35 0.87 8.54
N VAL A 54 0.73 1.32 9.63
CA VAL A 54 -0.64 1.85 9.63
C VAL A 54 -0.77 3.09 8.76
N LEU A 55 0.16 4.05 8.87
CA LEU A 55 0.14 5.26 8.05
C LEU A 55 0.27 4.93 6.56
N THR A 56 1.17 4.01 6.20
CA THR A 56 1.36 3.59 4.81
C THR A 56 0.08 2.98 4.22
N LEU A 57 -0.66 2.21 5.02
CA LEU A 57 -1.96 1.66 4.64
C LEU A 57 -3.05 2.73 4.52
N VAL A 58 -3.11 3.68 5.48
CA VAL A 58 -4.05 4.81 5.44
C VAL A 58 -3.80 5.67 4.20
N PHE A 59 -2.55 5.96 3.86
CA PHE A 59 -2.21 6.69 2.64
C PHE A 59 -2.55 5.90 1.37
N GLY A 60 -2.33 4.59 1.36
CA GLY A 60 -2.78 3.72 0.27
C GLY A 60 -4.31 3.73 0.09
N TRP A 61 -5.06 3.73 1.19
CA TRP A 61 -6.52 3.80 1.20
C TRP A 61 -7.05 5.18 0.80
N LEU A 62 -6.39 6.26 1.24
CA LEU A 62 -6.73 7.63 0.85
C LEU A 62 -6.48 7.84 -0.65
N ALA A 63 -5.38 7.32 -1.18
CA ALA A 63 -5.16 7.31 -2.63
C ALA A 63 -6.33 6.61 -3.35
N PHE A 64 -6.87 5.52 -2.77
CA PHE A 64 -8.07 4.78 -3.21
C PHE A 64 -9.31 5.66 -3.29
N ALA A 65 -9.64 6.27 -2.16
CA ALA A 65 -10.81 7.11 -2.04
C ALA A 65 -10.78 8.32 -2.98
N VAL A 66 -9.61 8.92 -3.21
CA VAL A 66 -9.44 10.16 -3.99
C VAL A 66 -9.44 9.91 -5.50
N ARG A 67 -9.57 8.66 -5.97
CA ARG A 67 -9.55 8.31 -7.41
C ARG A 67 -8.37 8.95 -8.15
N VAL A 68 -7.18 8.85 -7.54
CA VAL A 68 -5.94 9.35 -8.13
C VAL A 68 -5.82 8.85 -9.59
N PRO A 69 -5.30 9.65 -10.54
CA PRO A 69 -5.12 9.20 -11.92
C PRO A 69 -4.32 7.89 -11.94
N ARG A 70 -4.74 6.90 -12.75
CA ARG A 70 -4.11 5.56 -12.83
C ARG A 70 -2.59 5.59 -12.96
N ARG A 71 -2.05 6.62 -13.62
CA ARG A 71 -0.60 6.84 -13.77
C ARG A 71 0.13 7.05 -12.45
N ARG A 72 -0.48 7.79 -11.52
CA ARG A 72 0.09 8.06 -10.19
C ARG A 72 -0.17 6.93 -9.20
N TRP A 73 -1.15 6.06 -9.49
CA TRP A 73 -1.43 4.86 -8.70
C TRP A 73 -0.30 3.86 -8.66
N ALA A 74 0.25 3.52 -9.83
CA ALA A 74 1.35 2.56 -9.90
C ALA A 74 2.56 3.05 -9.08
N GLN A 75 2.88 4.34 -9.19
CA GLN A 75 3.94 4.97 -8.39
C GLN A 75 3.62 4.93 -6.89
N ILE A 76 2.43 5.37 -6.47
CA ILE A 76 2.02 5.34 -5.06
C ILE A 76 2.05 3.91 -4.52
N ALA A 77 1.51 2.94 -5.25
CA ALA A 77 1.52 1.54 -4.85
C ALA A 77 2.95 0.97 -4.75
N THR A 78 3.84 1.37 -5.67
CA THR A 78 5.26 0.97 -5.61
C THR A 78 5.95 1.55 -4.39
N TRP A 79 5.75 2.82 -4.09
CA TRP A 79 6.28 3.45 -2.88
C TRP A 79 5.70 2.82 -1.61
N VAL A 80 4.39 2.57 -1.57
CA VAL A 80 3.72 1.88 -0.46
C VAL A 80 4.32 0.49 -0.22
N VAL A 81 4.52 -0.30 -1.28
CA VAL A 81 5.14 -1.63 -1.17
C VAL A 81 6.60 -1.53 -0.73
N ALA A 82 7.36 -0.58 -1.26
CA ALA A 82 8.77 -0.38 -0.91
C ALA A 82 8.94 0.03 0.56
N PHE A 83 8.15 1.00 1.03
CA PHE A 83 8.19 1.45 2.44
C PHE A 83 7.69 0.36 3.38
N ALA A 84 6.58 -0.30 3.07
CA ALA A 84 6.07 -1.41 3.88
C ALA A 84 7.08 -2.57 3.95
N GLY A 85 7.70 -2.94 2.83
CA GLY A 85 8.73 -3.98 2.79
C GLY A 85 10.01 -3.59 3.53
N GLY A 86 10.46 -2.34 3.39
CA GLY A 86 11.61 -1.81 4.11
C GLY A 86 11.40 -1.78 5.62
N GLY A 87 10.26 -1.24 6.07
CA GLY A 87 9.86 -1.23 7.48
C GLY A 87 9.73 -2.64 8.06
N PHE A 88 9.21 -3.58 7.27
CA PHE A 88 9.13 -5.00 7.65
C PHE A 88 10.51 -5.65 7.85
N LEU A 89 11.44 -5.45 6.91
CA LEU A 89 12.80 -5.98 7.03
C LEU A 89 13.54 -5.39 8.24
N LEU A 90 13.42 -4.07 8.41
CA LEU A 90 13.98 -3.38 9.56
C LEU A 90 13.40 -3.90 10.87
N PHE A 91 12.08 -4.12 10.92
CA PHE A 91 11.41 -4.67 12.08
C PHE A 91 11.91 -6.08 12.43
N ASN A 92 12.01 -6.99 11.45
CA ASN A 92 12.54 -8.34 11.70
C ASN A 92 13.98 -8.32 12.17
N LEU A 93 14.81 -7.45 11.57
CA LEU A 93 16.19 -7.24 12.00
C LEU A 93 16.24 -6.81 13.47
N VAL A 94 15.42 -5.82 13.84
CA VAL A 94 15.33 -5.32 15.23
C VAL A 94 14.83 -6.43 16.16
N THR A 95 13.75 -7.14 15.83
CA THR A 95 13.23 -8.21 16.70
C THR A 95 14.21 -9.37 16.86
N GLY A 96 14.98 -9.71 15.82
CA GLY A 96 16.02 -10.75 15.91
C GLY A 96 17.15 -10.38 16.87
N LEU A 97 17.43 -9.08 17.05
CA LEU A 97 18.40 -8.62 18.05
C LEU A 97 17.89 -8.77 19.50
N TYR A 98 16.59 -9.01 19.70
CA TYR A 98 15.95 -9.10 21.01
C TYR A 98 15.20 -10.43 21.22
N GLU A 99 15.59 -11.48 20.49
CA GLU A 99 14.89 -12.78 20.51
C GLU A 99 14.85 -13.40 21.91
N GLU A 100 15.90 -13.17 22.73
CA GLU A 100 15.98 -13.64 24.12
C GLU A 100 14.94 -13.00 25.06
N LEU A 101 14.43 -11.81 24.73
CA LEU A 101 13.44 -11.08 25.53
C LEU A 101 12.00 -11.38 25.08
N ALA A 102 11.84 -11.98 23.90
CA ALA A 102 10.54 -12.25 23.33
C ALA A 102 9.88 -13.48 23.99
N PRO A 103 8.55 -13.48 24.17
CA PRO A 103 7.83 -14.72 24.44
C PRO A 103 8.14 -15.75 23.35
N GLY A 104 8.37 -17.02 23.70
CA GLY A 104 8.74 -18.05 22.71
C GLY A 104 7.76 -18.22 21.53
N TRP A 105 6.50 -17.83 21.67
CA TRP A 105 5.51 -17.86 20.57
C TRP A 105 5.62 -16.67 19.60
N TYR A 106 6.25 -15.57 20.02
CA TYR A 106 6.25 -14.31 19.31
C TYR A 106 7.12 -14.33 18.04
N PRO A 107 8.36 -14.86 18.06
CA PRO A 107 9.19 -14.98 16.86
C PRO A 107 8.50 -15.79 15.76
N ASP A 108 7.93 -16.94 16.11
CA ASP A 108 7.24 -17.82 15.15
C ASP A 108 6.02 -17.14 14.51
N LEU A 109 5.16 -16.53 15.34
CA LEU A 109 3.98 -15.82 14.85
C LEU A 109 4.38 -14.64 13.95
N ASN A 110 5.40 -13.89 14.35
CA ASN A 110 5.89 -12.74 13.61
C ASN A 110 6.49 -13.15 12.26
N ALA A 111 7.26 -14.24 12.24
CA ALA A 111 7.81 -14.80 11.01
C ALA A 111 6.71 -15.27 10.05
N ILE A 112 5.66 -15.94 10.57
CA ILE A 112 4.52 -16.38 9.75
C ILE A 112 3.77 -15.18 9.16
N LEU A 113 3.35 -14.23 10.00
CA LEU A 113 2.64 -13.03 9.55
C LEU A 113 3.48 -12.22 8.55
N GLY A 114 4.78 -12.19 8.80
CA GLY A 114 5.74 -11.54 7.92
C GLY A 114 5.89 -12.20 6.57
N LEU A 115 5.98 -13.52 6.52
CA LEU A 115 6.01 -14.28 5.26
C LEU A 115 4.71 -14.06 4.47
N VAL A 116 3.56 -14.07 5.14
CA VAL A 116 2.27 -13.81 4.49
C VAL A 116 2.24 -12.40 3.90
N ALA A 117 2.67 -11.39 4.66
CA ALA A 117 2.75 -10.01 4.18
C ALA A 117 3.68 -9.88 2.96
N LEU A 118 4.85 -10.53 2.98
CA LEU A 118 5.79 -10.54 1.87
C LEU A 118 5.18 -11.17 0.61
N VAL A 119 4.51 -12.32 0.74
CA VAL A 119 3.85 -13.00 -0.39
C VAL A 119 2.76 -12.10 -0.98
N LEU A 120 1.95 -11.44 -0.15
CA LEU A 120 0.90 -10.52 -0.60
C LEU A 120 1.48 -9.30 -1.32
N MET A 121 2.59 -8.74 -0.82
CA MET A 121 3.30 -7.65 -1.49
C MET A 121 3.84 -8.07 -2.85
N ILE A 122 4.49 -9.23 -2.95
CA ILE A 122 5.01 -9.75 -4.22
C ILE A 122 3.87 -9.99 -5.20
N ALA A 123 2.78 -10.62 -4.76
CA ALA A 123 1.60 -10.84 -5.58
C ALA A 123 0.98 -9.51 -6.05
N GLY A 124 0.94 -8.50 -5.19
CA GLY A 124 0.49 -7.14 -5.49
C GLY A 124 1.36 -6.47 -6.55
N ALA A 125 2.67 -6.49 -6.36
CA ALA A 125 3.65 -5.95 -7.30
C ALA A 125 3.56 -6.65 -8.67
N LEU A 126 3.45 -7.98 -8.70
CA LEU A 126 3.29 -8.74 -9.94
C LEU A 126 1.96 -8.44 -10.64
N SER A 127 0.87 -8.33 -9.87
CA SER A 127 -0.45 -7.96 -10.42
C SER A 127 -0.41 -6.56 -11.04
N LEU A 128 0.26 -5.60 -10.38
CA LEU A 128 0.43 -4.24 -10.88
C LEU A 128 1.32 -4.21 -12.13
N ALA A 129 2.47 -4.89 -12.10
CA ALA A 129 3.38 -4.99 -13.25
C ALA A 129 2.70 -5.60 -14.47
N ARG A 130 1.82 -6.61 -14.28
CA ARG A 130 1.02 -7.18 -15.36
C ARG A 130 -0.09 -6.24 -15.86
N SER A 131 -0.64 -5.40 -14.98
CA SER A 131 -1.71 -4.47 -15.34
C SER A 131 -1.21 -3.25 -16.13
N ASP A 132 -0.02 -2.75 -15.82
CA ASP A 132 0.56 -1.59 -16.51
C ASP A 132 0.95 -1.91 -17.95
N VAL A 133 1.49 -3.09 -18.24
CA VAL A 133 1.96 -3.45 -19.59
C VAL A 133 0.83 -3.54 -20.62
N LEU A 134 -0.41 -3.84 -20.21
CA LEU A 134 -1.52 -4.01 -21.15
C LEU A 134 -2.40 -2.76 -21.30
N ASP A 135 -2.50 -1.91 -20.28
CA ASP A 135 -3.32 -0.69 -20.34
C ASP A 135 -2.52 0.55 -20.83
N TYR A 136 -1.20 0.62 -20.64
CA TYR A 136 -0.38 1.75 -21.13
C TYR A 136 -0.29 1.85 -22.66
N TYR A 137 -0.36 0.72 -23.35
CA TYR A 137 -0.27 0.64 -24.81
C TYR A 137 -1.64 0.72 -25.49
N ARG A 138 -2.73 0.87 -24.74
CA ARG A 138 -4.05 1.11 -25.34
C ARG A 138 -4.16 2.57 -25.76
N GLU A 139 -4.23 2.82 -27.06
CA GLU A 139 -4.43 4.16 -27.66
C GLU A 139 -5.60 4.94 -27.03
N ALA A 140 -6.63 4.24 -26.53
CA ALA A 140 -7.77 4.86 -25.84
C ALA A 140 -7.43 5.57 -24.51
N SER A 141 -6.28 5.27 -23.89
CA SER A 141 -5.81 5.97 -22.68
C SER A 141 -5.20 7.35 -22.96
N TRP A 142 -4.91 7.63 -24.24
CA TRP A 142 -4.45 8.92 -24.75
C TRP A 142 -5.59 9.78 -25.30
N GLN A 143 -6.85 9.40 -25.06
CA GLN A 143 -7.95 10.29 -25.39
C GLN A 143 -7.82 11.56 -24.55
N PHE A 144 -7.37 12.63 -25.21
CA PHE A 144 -7.40 13.99 -24.69
C PHE A 144 -8.80 14.22 -24.12
N ASP A 145 -8.89 14.52 -22.83
CA ASP A 145 -10.17 14.89 -22.24
C ASP A 145 -10.60 16.21 -22.89
N ASP A 146 -11.66 16.18 -23.70
CA ASP A 146 -12.19 17.37 -24.37
C ASP A 146 -12.46 18.50 -23.37
N ARG A 147 -12.79 18.17 -22.11
CA ARG A 147 -13.00 19.15 -21.04
C ARG A 147 -11.73 19.89 -20.68
N TRP A 148 -10.57 19.23 -20.72
CA TRP A 148 -9.28 19.86 -20.51
C TRP A 148 -8.96 20.82 -21.65
N THR A 149 -9.24 20.42 -22.89
CA THR A 149 -9.09 21.27 -24.07
C THR A 149 -9.97 22.53 -23.98
N TYR A 150 -11.23 22.38 -23.56
CA TYR A 150 -12.13 23.51 -23.32
C TYR A 150 -11.69 24.39 -22.15
N PHE A 151 -11.15 23.81 -21.08
CA PHE A 151 -10.63 24.56 -19.94
C PHE A 151 -9.44 25.44 -20.33
N ILE A 152 -8.45 24.88 -21.03
CA ILE A 152 -7.28 25.64 -21.54
C ILE A 152 -7.74 26.73 -22.51
N ALA A 153 -8.64 26.41 -23.45
CA ALA A 153 -9.20 27.40 -24.37
C ALA A 153 -9.93 28.54 -23.64
N GLY A 154 -10.59 28.24 -22.51
CA GLY A 154 -11.25 29.22 -21.67
C GLY A 154 -10.31 30.04 -20.78
N GLN A 155 -9.09 29.58 -20.50
CA GLN A 155 -8.06 30.37 -19.82
C GLN A 155 -7.40 31.35 -20.78
N ASN A 156 -6.99 30.88 -21.97
CA ASN A 156 -6.36 31.74 -22.98
C ASN A 156 -7.24 32.94 -23.37
N LYS A 157 -8.56 32.74 -23.49
CA LYS A 157 -9.51 33.84 -23.77
C LYS A 157 -9.62 34.89 -22.67
N ARG A 158 -9.28 34.57 -21.42
CA ARG A 158 -9.29 35.54 -20.30
C ARG A 158 -7.98 36.31 -20.21
N ASP A 159 -6.87 35.70 -20.63
CA ASP A 159 -5.57 36.36 -20.66
C ASP A 159 -5.45 37.36 -21.83
N GLU A 160 -6.30 37.21 -22.85
CA GLU A 160 -6.39 38.11 -24.01
C GLU A 160 -7.34 39.31 -23.81
N SER A 161 -8.09 39.38 -22.69
CA SER A 161 -9.07 40.45 -22.38
C SER A 161 -8.57 41.40 -21.29
#